data_AF-A0AAD8F9E0-F1
#
_entry.id   AF-A0AAD8F9E0-F1
#
_cell.length_a   1.000
_cell.length_b   1.000
_cell.length_c   1.000
_cell.angle_alpha   90.00
_cell.angle_beta   90.00
_cell.angle_gamma   90.00
#
_symmetry.space_group_name_H-M   'P 1'
#
loop_
_entity.id
_entity.type
_entity.pdbx_description
1 polymer ?
#
loop_
_entity_poly.entity_id
_entity_poly.type
_entity_poly.pdbx_seq_one_letter_code
_entity_poly.pdbx_strand_id
1 'polypeptide(L)'
;MSNIMTMPLKKQLTCHNEQHIDYDIKKQLTCHNEQHNDYYIKKLLTCHNEQHNDYAIKKQLTCHNEQHIDCDIKKQLTCHNEQHIDYDIKKQLTCHNEQHNDYDIKKQLTCHNEQHNDYYIKKLLTCHNEQHNDYAIKKQLTCHNEQHIDCDIKKQLTCHNDNILTMPLKNS
;
A
#
# COMPACT_ATOMS: atom_id res chain seq x y z
N MET A 1 27.25 -7.72 -1.25
CA MET A 1 27.74 -6.38 -0.84
C MET A 1 26.78 -5.40 -1.47
N SER A 2 25.88 -4.79 -0.69
CA SER A 2 24.95 -3.80 -1.23
C SER A 2 25.71 -2.52 -1.57
N ASN A 3 25.45 -1.97 -2.75
CA ASN A 3 26.03 -0.68 -3.14
C ASN A 3 25.16 0.42 -2.54
N ILE A 4 25.69 1.17 -1.58
CA ILE A 4 24.93 2.27 -0.96
C ILE A 4 25.06 3.53 -1.82
N MET A 5 23.96 3.93 -2.47
CA MET A 5 23.87 5.20 -3.18
C MET A 5 23.33 6.28 -2.24
N THR A 6 24.24 7.04 -1.65
CA THR A 6 23.87 8.22 -0.83
C THR A 6 23.90 9.50 -1.66
N MET A 7 22.86 10.33 -1.53
CA MET A 7 22.84 11.66 -2.16
C MET A 7 22.70 12.79 -1.16
N PRO A 8 23.80 13.51 -0.85
CA PRO A 8 23.70 14.68 0.00
C PRO A 8 23.14 15.93 -0.70
N LEU A 9 23.19 16.07 -2.05
CA LEU A 9 23.01 17.40 -2.68
C LEU A 9 22.22 17.53 -4.01
N LYS A 10 21.89 16.48 -4.79
CA LYS A 10 21.04 16.66 -5.99
C LYS A 10 19.56 16.83 -5.61
N LYS A 11 18.81 17.67 -6.34
CA LYS A 11 17.37 17.89 -6.09
C LYS A 11 16.53 16.66 -6.46
N GLN A 12 16.96 15.92 -7.48
CA GLN A 12 16.29 14.77 -8.06
C GLN A 12 17.34 13.82 -8.65
N LEU A 13 17.07 12.52 -8.58
CA LEU A 13 17.83 11.43 -9.21
C LEU A 13 16.86 10.55 -9.99
N THR A 14 17.33 10.00 -11.10
CA THR A 14 16.61 9.01 -11.89
C THR A 14 17.53 7.82 -12.15
N CYS A 15 17.05 6.61 -11.87
CA CYS A 15 17.77 5.34 -12.03
C CYS A 15 17.00 4.39 -12.96
N HIS A 16 17.71 3.47 -13.59
CA HIS A 16 17.11 2.48 -14.48
C HIS A 16 17.88 1.16 -14.41
N ASN A 17 17.14 0.06 -14.25
CA ASN A 17 17.66 -1.31 -14.26
C ASN A 17 18.75 -1.57 -13.21
N GLU A 18 18.71 -0.89 -12.07
CA GLU A 18 19.65 -1.19 -10.99
C GLU A 18 19.20 -2.41 -10.17
N GLN A 19 20.17 -3.05 -9.53
CA GLN A 19 19.92 -4.18 -8.64
C GLN A 19 20.83 -4.13 -7.43
N HIS A 20 20.34 -4.57 -6.27
CA HIS A 20 21.13 -4.66 -5.04
C HIS A 20 21.71 -3.31 -4.56
N ILE A 21 20.90 -2.25 -4.66
CA ILE A 21 21.24 -0.88 -4.29
C ILE A 21 20.46 -0.43 -3.05
N ASP A 22 21.16 0.22 -2.12
CA ASP A 22 20.54 0.90 -0.98
C ASP A 22 20.53 2.42 -1.23
N TYR A 23 19.35 3.02 -1.36
CA TYR A 23 19.18 4.44 -1.62
C TYR A 23 18.89 5.25 -0.34
N ASP A 24 19.77 6.19 0.05
CA ASP A 24 19.45 7.24 1.06
C ASP A 24 19.32 8.61 0.38
N ILE A 25 18.08 9.02 0.12
CA ILE A 25 17.76 10.23 -0.64
C ILE A 25 16.91 11.21 0.19
N LYS A 26 17.42 12.44 0.33
CA LYS A 26 16.74 13.50 1.10
C LYS A 26 15.57 14.17 0.38
N LYS A 27 15.51 14.08 -0.96
CA LYS A 27 14.55 14.84 -1.78
C LYS A 27 13.75 13.91 -2.68
N GLN A 28 14.18 13.71 -3.92
CA GLN A 28 13.38 13.02 -4.93
C GLN A 28 14.21 11.97 -5.64
N LEU A 29 13.62 10.80 -5.83
CA LEU A 29 14.15 9.71 -6.62
C LEU A 29 13.04 9.19 -7.56
N THR A 30 13.42 8.84 -8.77
CA THR A 30 12.58 8.12 -9.73
C THR A 30 13.34 6.89 -10.20
N CYS A 31 12.70 5.73 -10.14
CA CYS A 31 13.29 4.44 -10.49
C CYS A 31 12.44 3.71 -11.52
N HIS A 32 13.10 2.87 -12.32
CA HIS A 32 12.46 2.06 -13.34
C HIS A 32 13.17 0.70 -13.46
N ASN A 33 12.39 -0.38 -13.41
CA ASN A 33 12.83 -1.76 -13.62
C ASN A 33 13.90 -2.22 -12.61
N GLU A 34 13.76 -1.86 -11.33
CA GLU A 34 14.77 -2.23 -10.35
C GLU A 34 14.39 -3.48 -9.55
N GLN A 35 15.40 -4.16 -9.00
CA GLN A 35 15.20 -5.39 -8.23
C GLN A 35 16.11 -5.47 -7.02
N HIS A 36 15.61 -6.01 -5.91
CA HIS A 36 16.41 -6.23 -4.69
C HIS A 36 17.04 -4.95 -4.11
N ASN A 37 16.27 -3.86 -4.07
CA ASN A 37 16.72 -2.56 -3.62
C ASN A 37 16.00 -2.09 -2.33
N ASP A 38 16.74 -1.34 -1.52
CA ASP A 38 16.23 -0.72 -0.29
C ASP A 38 16.16 0.80 -0.44
N TYR A 39 15.01 1.39 -0.12
CA TYR A 39 14.76 2.81 -0.35
C TYR A 39 14.45 3.60 0.92
N TYR A 40 15.40 4.40 1.38
CA TYR A 40 15.25 5.33 2.50
C TYR A 40 15.06 6.78 2.01
N ILE A 41 13.80 7.18 1.75
CA ILE A 41 13.50 8.46 1.08
C ILE A 41 12.73 9.43 1.98
N LYS A 42 13.24 10.68 2.09
CA LYS A 42 12.63 11.69 2.97
C LYS A 42 11.47 12.47 2.36
N LYS A 43 11.37 12.62 1.02
CA LYS A 43 10.28 13.39 0.41
C LYS A 43 9.48 12.64 -0.64
N LEU A 44 10.06 12.28 -1.77
CA LEU A 44 9.30 11.73 -2.89
C LEU A 44 10.07 10.59 -3.54
N LEU A 45 9.39 9.46 -3.72
CA LEU A 45 9.84 8.36 -4.56
C LEU A 45 8.77 8.06 -5.60
N THR A 46 9.19 7.80 -6.82
CA THR A 46 8.34 7.26 -7.88
C THR A 46 9.03 6.03 -8.48
N CYS A 47 8.37 4.89 -8.48
CA CYS A 47 8.90 3.63 -8.99
C CYS A 47 7.99 3.04 -10.06
N HIS A 48 8.58 2.24 -10.96
CA HIS A 48 7.83 1.50 -11.97
C HIS A 48 8.51 0.16 -12.25
N ASN A 49 7.72 -0.91 -12.32
CA ASN A 49 8.16 -2.26 -12.68
C ASN A 49 9.22 -2.83 -11.74
N GLU A 50 8.99 -2.79 -10.43
CA GLU A 50 10.00 -3.25 -9.49
C GLU A 50 9.65 -4.57 -8.81
N GLN A 51 10.68 -5.29 -8.35
CA GLN A 51 10.50 -6.59 -7.71
C GLN A 51 11.43 -6.75 -6.50
N HIS A 52 10.91 -7.31 -5.40
CA HIS A 52 11.71 -7.62 -4.21
C HIS A 52 12.39 -6.39 -3.58
N ASN A 53 11.66 -5.30 -3.37
CA ASN A 53 12.20 -4.06 -2.80
C ASN A 53 11.52 -3.68 -1.48
N ASP A 54 12.26 -2.94 -0.65
CA ASP A 54 11.78 -2.41 0.62
C ASP A 54 11.75 -0.87 0.61
N TYR A 55 10.61 -0.28 1.01
CA TYR A 55 10.38 1.16 0.97
C TYR A 55 10.16 1.78 2.35
N ALA A 56 11.10 2.60 2.80
CA ALA A 56 11.00 3.40 4.03
C ALA A 56 10.86 4.91 3.73
N ILE A 57 9.62 5.40 3.57
CA ILE A 57 9.34 6.72 2.97
C ILE A 57 8.62 7.66 3.95
N LYS A 58 9.18 8.87 4.15
CA LYS A 58 8.62 9.82 5.13
C LYS A 58 7.43 10.64 4.62
N LYS A 59 7.23 10.76 3.32
CA LYS A 59 6.26 11.72 2.76
C LYS A 59 5.41 11.12 1.64
N GLN A 60 5.98 10.78 0.50
CA GLN A 60 5.18 10.32 -0.62
C GLN A 60 5.93 9.25 -1.42
N LEU A 61 5.23 8.17 -1.72
CA LEU A 61 5.61 7.16 -2.69
C LEU A 61 4.49 7.03 -3.72
N THR A 62 4.88 6.88 -4.98
CA THR A 62 4.00 6.46 -6.07
C THR A 62 4.67 5.28 -6.77
N CYS A 63 3.97 4.17 -6.91
CA CYS A 63 4.50 2.97 -7.56
C CYS A 63 3.50 2.38 -8.56
N HIS A 64 4.03 1.57 -9.47
CA HIS A 64 3.30 0.98 -10.58
C HIS A 64 3.94 -0.35 -10.98
N ASN A 65 3.15 -1.43 -11.03
CA ASN A 65 3.57 -2.77 -11.48
C ASN A 65 4.70 -3.37 -10.64
N GLU A 66 4.49 -3.51 -9.36
CA GLU A 66 5.43 -3.93 -8.35
C GLU A 66 5.05 -5.31 -7.82
N GLN A 67 6.04 -6.11 -7.46
CA GLN A 67 5.82 -7.44 -6.91
C GLN A 67 6.75 -7.72 -5.73
N HIS A 68 6.24 -8.38 -4.69
CA HIS A 68 7.02 -8.80 -3.51
C HIS A 68 7.70 -7.61 -2.82
N ILE A 69 6.91 -6.72 -2.23
CA ILE A 69 7.39 -5.44 -1.67
C ILE A 69 6.98 -5.30 -0.21
N ASP A 70 7.81 -4.64 0.59
CA ASP A 70 7.44 -4.09 1.91
C ASP A 70 7.45 -2.55 1.90
N CYS A 71 6.43 -1.92 2.47
CA CYS A 71 6.25 -0.47 2.54
C CYS A 71 5.99 0.06 3.98
N ASP A 72 6.94 0.81 4.60
CA ASP A 72 6.65 1.72 5.73
C ASP A 72 6.60 3.18 5.26
N ILE A 73 5.37 3.70 5.15
CA ILE A 73 5.12 5.06 4.66
C ILE A 73 4.43 5.93 5.72
N LYS A 74 5.05 7.06 6.06
CA LYS A 74 4.53 7.94 7.13
C LYS A 74 3.36 8.82 6.72
N LYS A 75 3.11 9.02 5.43
CA LYS A 75 2.15 10.00 4.96
C LYS A 75 1.29 9.48 3.80
N GLN A 76 1.81 9.41 2.59
CA GLN A 76 0.99 9.12 1.41
C GLN A 76 1.65 8.07 0.54
N LEU A 77 0.86 7.10 0.12
CA LEU A 77 1.20 6.13 -0.90
C LEU A 77 0.08 6.06 -1.93
N THR A 78 0.46 6.00 -3.20
CA THR A 78 -0.42 5.65 -4.30
C THR A 78 0.21 4.53 -5.10
N CYS A 79 -0.49 3.42 -5.29
CA CYS A 79 0.01 2.25 -6.00
C CYS A 79 -1.00 1.77 -7.04
N HIS A 80 -0.51 1.05 -8.05
CA HIS A 80 -1.35 0.49 -9.10
C HIS A 80 -0.76 -0.81 -9.64
N ASN A 81 -1.58 -1.83 -9.76
CA ASN A 81 -1.22 -3.14 -10.30
C ASN A 81 -0.11 -3.84 -9.51
N GLU A 82 -0.15 -3.82 -8.19
CA GLU A 82 0.82 -4.51 -7.35
C GLU A 82 0.32 -5.90 -6.92
N GLN A 83 1.28 -6.77 -6.59
CA GLN A 83 1.01 -8.12 -6.09
C GLN A 83 1.97 -8.51 -4.98
N HIS A 84 1.47 -9.18 -3.94
CA HIS A 84 2.29 -9.63 -2.81
C HIS A 84 3.01 -8.48 -2.09
N ILE A 85 2.23 -7.52 -1.60
CA ILE A 85 2.74 -6.32 -0.95
C ILE A 85 2.25 -6.21 0.50
N ASP A 86 3.18 -5.89 1.39
CA ASP A 86 2.88 -5.56 2.79
C ASP A 86 2.96 -4.04 3.00
N TYR A 87 1.87 -3.43 3.47
CA TYR A 87 1.78 -1.98 3.68
C TYR A 87 1.59 -1.58 5.17
N ASP A 88 2.57 -0.92 5.81
CA ASP A 88 2.37 -0.11 7.04
C ASP A 88 2.30 1.39 6.70
N ILE A 89 1.08 1.93 6.66
CA ILE A 89 0.85 3.33 6.29
C ILE A 89 0.22 4.13 7.43
N LYS A 90 0.90 5.21 7.82
CA LYS A 90 0.48 6.02 8.97
C LYS A 90 -0.65 7.00 8.67
N LYS A 91 -0.86 7.39 7.41
CA LYS A 91 -1.98 8.31 7.06
C LYS A 91 -2.84 7.83 5.90
N GLN A 92 -2.34 7.85 4.67
CA GLN A 92 -3.19 7.68 3.50
C GLN A 92 -2.56 6.72 2.51
N LEU A 93 -3.35 5.77 2.07
CA LEU A 93 -3.06 4.89 0.95
C LEU A 93 -4.22 4.93 -0.04
N THR A 94 -3.88 4.95 -1.32
CA THR A 94 -4.80 4.72 -2.43
C THR A 94 -4.21 3.66 -3.33
N CYS A 95 -4.94 2.59 -3.58
CA CYS A 95 -4.48 1.47 -4.40
C CYS A 95 -5.54 1.10 -5.45
N HIS A 96 -5.08 0.45 -6.53
CA HIS A 96 -5.93 0.02 -7.63
C HIS A 96 -5.39 -1.26 -8.27
N ASN A 97 -6.28 -2.22 -8.52
CA ASN A 97 -5.98 -3.48 -9.20
C ASN A 97 -4.93 -4.32 -8.47
N GLU A 98 -5.07 -4.46 -7.16
CA GLU A 98 -4.09 -5.19 -6.35
C GLU A 98 -4.52 -6.62 -6.02
N GLN A 99 -3.55 -7.51 -5.78
CA GLN A 99 -3.82 -8.89 -5.38
C GLN A 99 -2.84 -9.42 -4.33
N HIS A 100 -3.33 -10.18 -3.36
CA HIS A 100 -2.52 -10.85 -2.33
C HIS A 100 -1.71 -9.88 -1.45
N ASN A 101 -2.35 -8.82 -0.98
CA ASN A 101 -1.73 -7.76 -0.19
C ASN A 101 -2.28 -7.66 1.23
N ASP A 102 -1.40 -7.24 2.14
CA ASP A 102 -1.71 -6.99 3.54
C ASP A 102 -1.62 -5.50 3.88
N TYR A 103 -2.65 -4.95 4.52
CA TYR A 103 -2.78 -3.52 4.78
C TYR A 103 -2.88 -3.18 6.29
N ASP A 104 -1.82 -2.68 6.95
CA ASP A 104 -1.91 -1.98 8.27
C ASP A 104 -1.95 -0.47 8.09
N ILE A 105 -3.17 0.10 8.13
CA ILE A 105 -3.37 1.52 7.87
C ILE A 105 -3.97 2.24 9.07
N LYS A 106 -3.26 3.28 9.54
CA LYS A 106 -3.66 4.01 10.76
C LYS A 106 -4.76 5.04 10.55
N LYS A 107 -4.97 5.58 9.33
CA LYS A 107 -6.03 6.59 9.11
C LYS A 107 -6.97 6.33 7.94
N GLN A 108 -6.48 6.19 6.71
CA GLN A 108 -7.37 6.12 5.57
C GLN A 108 -6.78 5.24 4.49
N LEU A 109 -7.60 4.33 4.00
CA LEU A 109 -7.35 3.55 2.80
C LEU A 109 -8.53 3.71 1.85
N THR A 110 -8.21 3.86 0.57
CA THR A 110 -9.16 3.77 -0.53
C THR A 110 -8.62 2.78 -1.55
N CYS A 111 -9.38 1.74 -1.87
CA CYS A 111 -8.97 0.68 -2.79
C CYS A 111 -10.04 0.43 -3.86
N HIS A 112 -9.62 -0.12 -5.00
CA HIS A 112 -10.50 -0.43 -6.11
C HIS A 112 -10.00 -1.66 -6.88
N ASN A 113 -10.93 -2.58 -7.18
CA ASN A 113 -10.67 -3.78 -7.98
C ASN A 113 -9.62 -4.71 -7.36
N GLU A 114 -9.78 -5.05 -6.09
CA GLU A 114 -8.78 -5.85 -5.39
C GLU A 114 -9.24 -7.28 -5.09
N GLN A 115 -8.29 -8.20 -4.92
CA GLN A 115 -8.60 -9.59 -4.65
C GLN A 115 -7.64 -10.23 -3.65
N HIS A 116 -8.15 -11.07 -2.75
CA HIS A 116 -7.34 -11.85 -1.81
C HIS A 116 -6.48 -11.01 -0.86
N ASN A 117 -7.09 -10.01 -0.22
CA ASN A 117 -6.38 -9.05 0.62
C ASN A 117 -6.90 -9.01 2.05
N ASP A 118 -5.98 -8.71 2.96
CA ASP A 118 -6.25 -8.56 4.39
C ASP A 118 -6.10 -7.10 4.84
N TYR A 119 -7.13 -6.57 5.51
CA TYR A 119 -7.20 -5.15 5.87
C TYR A 119 -7.27 -4.91 7.37
N TYR A 120 -6.20 -4.41 7.97
CA TYR A 120 -6.19 -3.90 9.35
C TYR A 120 -6.21 -2.37 9.41
N ILE A 121 -7.40 -1.78 9.57
CA ILE A 121 -7.58 -0.33 9.44
C ILE A 121 -8.12 0.30 10.72
N LYS A 122 -7.39 1.30 11.25
CA LYS A 122 -7.77 1.95 12.53
C LYS A 122 -8.88 2.99 12.42
N LYS A 123 -9.16 3.52 11.23
CA LYS A 123 -10.14 4.61 11.07
C LYS A 123 -11.06 4.40 9.88
N LEU A 124 -10.62 4.65 8.66
CA LEU A 124 -11.52 4.65 7.50
C LEU A 124 -10.98 3.75 6.40
N LEU A 125 -11.84 2.87 5.91
CA LEU A 125 -11.65 2.13 4.66
C LEU A 125 -12.82 2.43 3.72
N THR A 126 -12.49 2.68 2.46
CA THR A 126 -13.45 2.74 1.36
C THR A 126 -12.96 1.81 0.25
N CYS A 127 -13.77 0.83 -0.14
CA CYS A 127 -13.43 -0.17 -1.16
C CYS A 127 -14.52 -0.26 -2.23
N HIS A 128 -14.12 -0.70 -3.43
CA HIS A 128 -15.02 -0.90 -4.56
C HIS A 128 -14.57 -2.07 -5.42
N ASN A 129 -15.52 -2.95 -5.78
CA ASN A 129 -15.33 -4.09 -6.68
C ASN A 129 -14.28 -5.10 -6.20
N GLU A 130 -14.39 -5.60 -4.98
CA GLU A 130 -13.39 -6.49 -4.41
C GLU A 130 -13.93 -7.90 -4.17
N GLN A 131 -13.01 -8.85 -4.07
CA GLN A 131 -13.35 -10.27 -3.91
C GLN A 131 -12.39 -10.98 -2.95
N HIS A 132 -12.93 -11.83 -2.07
CA HIS A 132 -12.15 -12.68 -1.17
C HIS A 132 -11.27 -11.89 -0.20
N ASN A 133 -11.87 -10.96 0.54
CA ASN A 133 -11.14 -10.05 1.42
C ASN A 133 -11.59 -10.15 2.88
N ASP A 134 -10.64 -9.98 3.79
CA ASP A 134 -10.86 -9.99 5.23
C ASP A 134 -10.63 -8.59 5.83
N TYR A 135 -11.62 -8.05 6.54
CA TYR A 135 -11.59 -6.69 7.08
C TYR A 135 -11.61 -6.65 8.60
N ALA A 136 -10.56 -6.12 9.22
CA ALA A 136 -10.48 -5.78 10.64
C ALA A 136 -10.45 -4.25 10.86
N ILE A 137 -11.63 -3.63 11.01
CA ILE A 137 -11.79 -2.16 10.94
C ILE A 137 -12.30 -1.56 12.26
N LYS A 138 -11.53 -0.65 12.86
CA LYS A 138 -11.88 -0.07 14.17
C LYS A 138 -12.93 1.02 14.16
N LYS A 139 -13.19 1.69 13.02
CA LYS A 139 -14.23 2.73 12.98
C LYS A 139 -15.18 2.55 11.81
N GLN A 140 -14.75 2.80 10.58
CA GLN A 140 -15.67 2.90 9.45
C GLN A 140 -15.17 2.13 8.24
N LEU A 141 -16.05 1.30 7.70
CA LEU A 141 -15.94 0.70 6.38
C LEU A 141 -17.09 1.21 5.50
N THR A 142 -16.75 1.57 4.26
CA THR A 142 -17.71 1.80 3.18
C THR A 142 -17.34 0.91 2.00
N CYS A 143 -18.24 0.04 1.56
CA CYS A 143 -17.98 -0.99 0.56
C CYS A 143 -19.02 -0.97 -0.58
N HIS A 144 -18.60 -1.33 -1.80
CA HIS A 144 -19.49 -1.38 -2.97
C HIS A 144 -19.08 -2.49 -3.95
N ASN A 145 -20.03 -3.32 -4.38
CA ASN A 145 -19.84 -4.44 -5.31
C ASN A 145 -18.82 -5.50 -4.87
N GLU A 146 -18.90 -5.90 -3.61
CA GLU A 146 -17.98 -6.81 -2.96
C GLU A 146 -18.51 -8.25 -2.89
N GLN A 147 -17.61 -9.22 -2.97
CA GLN A 147 -17.96 -10.64 -2.86
C GLN A 147 -17.02 -11.40 -1.94
N HIS A 148 -17.56 -12.38 -1.20
CA HIS A 148 -16.78 -13.26 -0.33
C HIS A 148 -15.99 -12.50 0.73
N ILE A 149 -16.71 -11.70 1.53
CA ILE A 149 -16.11 -10.87 2.59
C ILE A 149 -16.26 -11.52 3.97
N ASP A 150 -15.19 -11.51 4.77
CA ASP A 150 -15.25 -11.55 6.24
C ASP A 150 -15.00 -10.15 6.82
N CYS A 151 -15.78 -9.72 7.82
CA CYS A 151 -15.59 -8.41 8.43
C CYS A 151 -15.82 -8.35 9.95
N ASP A 152 -14.81 -7.86 10.71
CA ASP A 152 -14.89 -7.41 12.11
C ASP A 152 -14.81 -5.88 12.18
N ILE A 153 -15.95 -5.24 12.41
CA ILE A 153 -16.09 -3.78 12.38
C ILE A 153 -16.71 -3.27 13.66
N LYS A 154 -16.02 -2.31 14.30
CA LYS A 154 -16.39 -1.87 15.66
C LYS A 154 -17.40 -0.72 15.73
N LYS A 155 -17.64 0.05 14.66
CA LYS A 155 -18.56 1.20 14.76
C LYS A 155 -19.54 1.33 13.60
N GLN A 156 -19.05 1.43 12.36
CA GLN A 156 -19.91 1.72 11.22
C GLN A 156 -19.52 0.91 10.01
N LEU A 157 -20.53 0.26 9.44
CA LEU A 157 -20.48 -0.43 8.16
C LEU A 157 -21.53 0.19 7.23
N THR A 158 -21.15 0.45 5.98
CA THR A 158 -22.07 0.85 4.93
C THR A 158 -21.68 0.12 3.66
N CYS A 159 -22.60 -0.67 3.11
CA CYS A 159 -22.32 -1.58 2.01
C CYS A 159 -23.46 -1.54 0.99
N HIS A 160 -23.13 -1.63 -0.29
CA HIS A 160 -24.02 -1.56 -1.43
C HIS A 160 -23.68 -2.63 -2.46
N ASN A 161 -24.62 -3.54 -2.72
CA ASN A 161 -24.49 -4.62 -3.70
C ASN A 161 -23.41 -5.66 -3.32
N ASP A 162 -23.36 -6.03 -2.03
CA ASP A 162 -22.28 -6.84 -1.46
C ASP A 162 -22.76 -8.18 -0.92
N ASN A 163 -21.92 -9.21 -1.05
CA ASN A 163 -22.13 -10.53 -0.45
C ASN A 163 -21.16 -10.76 0.72
N ILE A 164 -21.67 -10.53 1.94
CA ILE A 164 -20.93 -10.69 3.20
C ILE A 164 -21.15 -12.11 3.73
N LEU A 165 -20.06 -12.86 3.91
CA LEU A 165 -20.10 -14.24 4.40
C LEU A 165 -20.25 -14.31 5.92
N THR A 166 -19.57 -13.41 6.64
CA THR A 166 -19.49 -13.42 8.10
C THR A 166 -19.41 -11.98 8.64
N MET A 167 -20.18 -11.70 9.71
CA MET A 167 -20.19 -10.38 10.34
C MET A 167 -20.57 -10.41 11.84
N PRO A 168 -19.59 -10.43 12.77
CA PRO A 168 -19.83 -10.18 14.18
C PRO A 168 -19.93 -8.66 14.46
N LEU A 169 -21.10 -8.04 14.25
CA LEU A 169 -21.35 -6.68 14.74
C LEU A 169 -21.35 -6.65 16.28
N LYS A 170 -20.32 -6.07 16.89
CA LYS A 170 -20.34 -5.70 18.32
C LYS A 170 -21.09 -4.38 18.47
N ASN A 171 -22.41 -4.46 18.63
CA ASN A 171 -23.21 -3.32 19.07
C ASN A 171 -22.64 -2.82 20.41
N SER A 172 -22.16 -1.57 20.42
CA SER A 172 -21.81 -0.85 21.65
C SER A 172 -23.02 -0.14 22.21
#